data_AF-A0A395J4R7-F1
#
_entry.id   AF-A0A395J4R7-F1
#
_cell.length_a   1.000
_cell.length_b   1.000
_cell.length_c   1.000
_cell.angle_alpha   90.00
_cell.angle_beta   90.00
_cell.angle_gamma   90.00
#
_symmetry.space_group_name_H-M   'P 1'
#
loop_
_entity.id
_entity.type
_entity.pdbx_description
1 polymer ?
#
loop_
_entity_poly.entity_id
_entity_poly.type
_entity_poly.pdbx_seq_one_letter_code
_entity_poly.pdbx_strand_id
1 'polypeptide(L)'
;MCTGYPPAYRRADMDVCIDSTSVIWCMRANATNTSQWAFLECHTLIDRYKVGIKWSPGHMGIEGNEAADELANTGANEGRTDDDRSAEPTISGIGTTAKALADIATSDWWSQCHPGLSASYRRWKLGYSVTEPPELRLPRIVLHRLLATRTAHGDFAQYHRRFGHTEAELTCLCGFEKAPNHLVFCEIFQRKFHAWPARPERPPSRPEEGRRYLSALLAHPELFENFLAVTQYFAINARAQRTRDQTISGGSHMSYGSPRENRHSFNRYLAIGRALPKQHIQSTKAPP
;
A
#
# COMPACT_ATOMS: atom_id res chain seq x y z
N MET A 1 -9.89 -4.66 50.13
CA MET A 1 -10.25 -3.36 50.73
C MET A 1 -8.96 -2.69 51.18
N CYS A 2 -8.51 -1.67 50.44
CA CYS A 2 -7.44 -0.78 50.88
C CYS A 2 -8.05 0.63 50.90
N THR A 3 -8.52 1.05 52.07
CA THR A 3 -9.03 2.39 52.34
C THR A 3 -7.85 3.31 52.59
N GLY A 4 -7.30 3.89 51.53
CA GLY A 4 -6.42 5.06 51.62
C GLY A 4 -7.23 6.30 51.31
N TYR A 5 -7.43 7.17 52.30
CA TYR A 5 -7.96 8.51 52.08
C TYR A 5 -7.14 9.24 50.99
N PRO A 6 -7.76 9.99 50.06
CA PRO A 6 -6.99 10.86 49.18
C PRO A 6 -6.20 11.85 50.04
N PRO A 7 -4.91 12.11 49.74
CA PRO A 7 -4.15 13.09 50.51
C PRO A 7 -4.87 14.43 50.46
N ALA A 8 -4.99 15.08 51.63
CA ALA A 8 -5.62 16.39 51.76
C ALA A 8 -5.10 17.34 50.67
N TYR A 9 -6.01 17.95 49.92
CA TYR A 9 -5.72 18.85 48.81
C TYR A 9 -4.91 20.04 49.35
N ARG A 10 -3.58 19.98 49.26
CA ARG A 10 -2.73 21.14 49.54
C ARG A 10 -3.15 22.22 48.55
N ARG A 11 -3.49 23.41 49.07
CA ARG A 11 -3.82 24.57 48.24
C ARG A 11 -2.61 24.87 47.37
N ALA A 12 -2.78 24.79 46.06
CA ALA A 12 -1.75 25.14 45.09
C ALA A 12 -1.59 26.67 45.05
N ASP A 13 -0.35 27.14 44.89
CA ASP A 13 -0.05 28.56 44.77
C ASP A 13 -0.20 29.04 43.31
N MET A 14 -0.12 28.12 42.35
CA MET A 14 -0.35 28.33 40.92
C MET A 14 -0.91 27.05 40.29
N ASP A 15 -1.80 27.19 39.30
CA ASP A 15 -2.29 26.07 38.49
C ASP A 15 -1.74 26.14 37.06
N VAL A 16 -1.31 25.00 36.53
CA VAL A 16 -0.96 24.79 35.12
C VAL A 16 -2.04 23.91 34.48
N CYS A 17 -2.64 24.42 33.41
CA CYS A 17 -3.65 23.71 32.62
C CYS A 17 -2.99 23.05 31.41
N ILE A 18 -3.25 21.75 31.21
CA ILE A 18 -2.66 20.94 30.13
C ILE A 18 -3.76 20.16 29.43
N ASP A 19 -3.70 20.06 28.11
CA ASP A 19 -4.67 19.32 27.29
C ASP A 19 -4.27 17.88 26.99
N SER A 20 -2.97 17.60 26.99
CA SER A 20 -2.44 16.26 26.85
C SER A 20 -2.56 15.46 28.15
N THR A 21 -3.50 14.51 28.16
CA THR A 21 -3.66 13.58 29.29
C THR A 21 -2.38 12.79 29.54
N SER A 22 -1.64 12.38 28.50
CA SER A 22 -0.39 11.64 28.67
C SER A 22 0.69 12.46 29.38
N VAL A 23 0.79 13.76 29.08
CA VAL A 23 1.70 14.68 29.78
C VAL A 23 1.30 14.84 31.25
N ILE A 24 0.00 14.98 31.55
CA ILE A 24 -0.49 15.05 32.94
C ILE A 24 -0.10 13.79 33.72
N TRP A 25 -0.25 12.60 33.13
CA TRP A 25 0.18 11.35 33.76
C TRP A 25 1.68 11.36 34.07
N CYS A 26 2.51 11.83 33.14
CA CYS A 26 3.96 11.88 33.32
C CYS A 26 4.37 12.91 34.40
N MET A 27 3.72 14.07 34.43
CA MET A 27 3.98 15.11 35.44
C MET A 27 3.49 14.73 36.84
N ARG A 28 2.43 13.91 36.96
CA ARG A 28 1.90 13.47 38.27
C ARG A 28 2.51 12.18 38.78
N ALA A 29 3.02 11.33 37.89
CA ALA A 29 3.57 10.02 38.22
C ALA A 29 5.03 9.93 37.76
N ASN A 30 5.34 8.98 36.89
CA ASN A 30 6.71 8.70 36.47
C ASN A 30 7.05 9.41 35.16
N ALA A 31 8.25 9.97 35.10
CA ALA A 31 8.81 10.50 33.86
C ALA A 31 8.93 9.40 32.80
N THR A 32 8.62 9.74 31.54
CA THR A 32 8.82 8.83 30.41
C THR A 32 10.29 8.67 30.07
N ASN A 33 10.64 7.58 29.39
CA ASN A 33 12.00 7.36 28.87
C ASN A 33 12.39 8.41 27.80
N THR A 34 11.41 9.00 27.12
CA THR A 34 11.59 10.13 26.20
C THR A 34 11.38 11.45 26.93
N SER A 35 12.21 12.47 26.66
CA SER A 35 12.13 13.78 27.31
C SER A 35 12.16 13.71 28.85
N GLN A 36 12.81 12.67 29.40
CA GLN A 36 12.84 12.37 30.83
C GLN A 36 13.35 13.56 31.66
N TRP A 37 14.38 14.24 31.16
CA TRP A 37 14.97 15.40 31.82
C TRP A 37 13.95 16.51 32.08
N ALA A 38 13.07 16.79 31.11
CA ALA A 38 12.05 17.82 31.23
C ALA A 38 11.01 17.45 32.29
N PHE A 39 10.58 16.19 32.34
CA PHE A 39 9.64 15.73 33.36
C PHE A 39 10.24 15.78 34.77
N LEU A 40 11.51 15.39 34.94
CA LEU A 40 12.21 15.45 36.23
C LEU A 40 12.38 16.90 36.71
N GLU A 41 12.64 17.83 35.79
CA GLU A 41 12.68 19.26 36.09
C GLU A 41 11.29 19.77 36.50
N CYS A 42 10.24 19.42 35.77
CA CYS A 42 8.86 19.74 36.15
C CYS A 42 8.51 19.18 37.53
N HIS A 43 8.86 17.93 37.86
CA HIS A 43 8.64 17.34 39.19
C HIS A 43 9.29 18.20 40.29
N THR A 44 10.53 18.62 40.06
CA THR A 44 11.28 19.48 41.00
C THR A 44 10.57 20.83 41.20
N LEU A 45 10.06 21.44 40.12
CA LEU A 45 9.35 22.73 40.18
C LEU A 45 7.98 22.60 40.86
N ILE A 46 7.24 21.53 40.56
CA ILE A 46 5.94 21.23 41.17
C ILE A 46 6.08 21.11 42.68
N ASP A 47 7.08 20.35 43.15
CA ASP A 47 7.35 20.15 44.57
C ASP A 47 7.80 21.45 45.26
N ARG A 48 8.65 22.24 44.59
CA ARG A 48 9.20 23.49 45.14
C ARG A 48 8.15 24.60 45.27
N TYR A 49 7.28 24.76 44.27
CA TYR A 49 6.37 25.90 44.16
C TYR A 49 4.88 25.54 44.37
N LYS A 50 4.57 24.29 44.77
CA LYS A 50 3.20 23.80 44.98
C LYS A 50 2.30 24.06 43.77
N VAL A 51 2.77 23.66 42.59
CA VAL A 51 2.02 23.83 41.35
C VAL A 51 0.93 22.76 41.23
N GLY A 52 -0.31 23.20 41.01
CA GLY A 52 -1.44 22.32 40.69
C GLY A 52 -1.46 22.02 39.19
N ILE A 53 -1.75 20.78 38.81
CA ILE A 53 -1.94 20.39 37.41
C ILE A 53 -3.43 20.16 37.18
N LYS A 54 -4.01 20.85 36.20
CA LYS A 54 -5.41 20.70 35.78
C LYS A 54 -5.48 20.26 34.33
N TRP A 55 -6.50 19.47 34.01
CA TRP A 55 -6.78 19.11 32.62
C TRP A 55 -7.66 20.18 31.99
N SER A 56 -7.34 20.57 30.76
CA SER A 56 -8.14 21.46 29.91
C SER A 56 -8.41 20.76 28.58
N PRO A 57 -9.61 20.81 27.99
CA PRO A 57 -9.80 20.25 26.65
C PRO A 57 -9.06 21.08 25.59
N GLY A 58 -8.37 20.41 24.67
CA GLY A 58 -7.71 21.06 23.53
C GLY A 58 -8.67 21.33 22.37
N HIS A 59 -8.35 22.33 21.53
CA HIS A 59 -9.08 22.72 20.31
C HIS A 59 -10.56 23.10 20.54
N MET A 60 -10.87 23.63 21.72
CA MET A 60 -12.22 24.08 22.08
C MET A 60 -12.37 25.60 22.07
N GLY A 61 -11.39 26.34 21.53
CA GLY A 61 -11.41 27.80 21.49
C GLY A 61 -11.15 28.45 22.86
N ILE A 62 -10.49 27.74 23.77
CA ILE A 62 -10.03 28.30 25.04
C ILE A 62 -8.80 29.15 24.73
N GLU A 63 -8.94 30.47 24.78
CA GLU A 63 -7.93 31.45 24.36
C GLU A 63 -6.51 31.10 24.81
N GLY A 64 -6.32 30.82 26.11
CA GLY A 64 -5.00 30.47 26.64
C GLY A 64 -4.42 29.14 26.14
N ASN A 65 -5.27 28.14 25.84
CA ASN A 65 -4.81 26.86 25.30
C ASN A 65 -4.47 26.99 23.81
N GLU A 66 -5.30 27.68 23.03
CA GLU A 66 -5.03 27.91 21.60
C GLU A 66 -3.78 28.78 21.43
N ALA A 67 -3.59 29.82 22.24
CA ALA A 67 -2.39 30.63 22.22
C ALA A 67 -1.13 29.82 22.58
N ALA A 68 -1.23 28.92 23.58
CA ALA A 68 -0.13 28.04 23.93
C ALA A 68 0.19 27.03 22.80
N ASP A 69 -0.82 26.48 22.13
CA ASP A 69 -0.64 25.56 21.00
C ASP A 69 -0.03 26.27 19.78
N GLU A 70 -0.47 27.50 19.47
CA GLU A 70 0.10 28.32 18.40
C GLU A 70 1.58 28.65 18.66
N LEU A 71 1.93 29.02 19.90
CA LEU A 71 3.31 29.25 20.31
C LEU A 71 4.15 27.97 20.23
N ALA A 72 3.62 26.83 20.68
CA ALA A 72 4.30 25.54 20.59
C ALA A 72 4.55 25.12 19.13
N ASN A 73 3.56 25.30 18.25
CA ASN A 73 3.70 25.04 16.82
C ASN A 73 4.73 25.98 16.17
N THR A 74 4.74 27.25 16.54
CA THR A 74 5.73 28.22 16.06
C THR A 74 7.13 27.79 16.48
N GLY A 75 7.35 27.49 17.77
CA GLY A 75 8.64 27.02 18.27
C GLY A 75 9.08 25.64 17.74
N ALA A 76 8.14 24.80 17.31
CA ALA A 76 8.46 23.54 16.63
C ALA A 76 8.92 23.74 15.17
N ASN A 77 8.47 24.82 14.52
CA ASN A 77 8.77 25.12 13.11
C ASN A 77 9.92 26.13 12.94
N GLU A 78 10.18 26.97 13.93
CA GLU A 78 11.36 27.83 13.96
C GLU A 78 12.60 26.95 14.23
N GLY A 79 13.54 26.96 13.27
CA GLY A 79 14.80 26.21 13.41
C GLY A 79 15.52 26.62 14.70
N ARG A 80 15.88 25.63 15.52
CA ARG A 80 16.47 25.83 16.85
C ARG A 80 17.90 26.38 16.76
N THR A 81 18.25 27.32 17.65
CA THR A 81 19.48 28.12 17.58
C THR A 81 20.50 27.80 18.70
N ASP A 82 20.12 26.95 19.64
CA ASP A 82 20.81 26.70 20.92
C ASP A 82 21.11 25.21 21.15
N ASP A 83 22.29 24.91 21.71
CA ASP A 83 22.91 23.58 21.83
C ASP A 83 22.54 22.85 23.15
N ASP A 84 21.35 23.12 23.71
CA ASP A 84 20.88 22.51 24.96
C ASP A 84 20.23 21.13 24.75
N ARG A 85 20.02 20.34 25.82
CA ARG A 85 19.34 19.03 25.82
C ARG A 85 17.92 19.08 25.25
N SER A 86 17.31 20.26 25.24
CA SER A 86 16.04 20.53 24.56
C SER A 86 16.15 20.51 23.03
N ALA A 87 17.34 20.70 22.46
CA ALA A 87 17.63 20.70 21.03
C ALA A 87 17.79 19.29 20.42
N GLU A 88 18.00 18.25 21.24
CA GLU A 88 18.07 16.87 20.75
C GLU A 88 16.73 16.46 20.09
N PRO A 89 16.77 15.82 18.91
CA PRO A 89 15.55 15.41 18.23
C PRO A 89 14.83 14.33 19.04
N THR A 90 13.52 14.50 19.23
CA THR A 90 12.70 13.49 19.91
C THR A 90 12.66 12.20 19.09
N ILE A 91 12.46 11.04 19.75
CA ILE A 91 12.27 9.76 19.04
C ILE A 91 11.15 9.87 17.99
N SER A 92 10.09 10.60 18.29
CA SER A 92 9.00 10.87 17.34
C SER A 92 9.49 11.70 16.14
N GLY A 93 10.28 12.74 16.38
CA GLY A 93 10.88 13.56 15.32
C GLY A 93 11.79 12.75 14.40
N ILE A 94 12.69 11.95 14.98
CA ILE A 94 13.56 11.02 14.23
C ILE A 94 12.70 10.05 13.40
N GLY A 95 11.65 9.48 13.99
CA GLY A 95 10.72 8.58 13.30
C GLY A 95 10.03 9.24 12.10
N THR A 96 9.57 10.48 12.25
CA THR A 96 8.96 11.28 11.18
C THR A 96 9.96 11.53 10.05
N THR A 97 11.18 11.98 10.37
CA THR A 97 12.23 12.22 9.38
C THR A 97 12.62 10.92 8.66
N ALA A 98 12.80 9.83 9.40
CA ALA A 98 13.13 8.52 8.81
C ALA A 98 12.04 8.03 7.85
N LYS A 99 10.76 8.24 8.19
CA LYS A 99 9.64 7.91 7.30
C LYS A 99 9.65 8.76 6.03
N ALA A 100 9.83 10.08 6.16
CA ALA A 100 9.92 10.97 5.00
C ALA A 100 11.08 10.60 4.06
N LEU A 101 12.25 10.29 4.63
CA LEU A 101 13.40 9.81 3.85
C LEU A 101 13.12 8.47 3.16
N ALA A 102 12.44 7.54 3.85
CA ALA A 102 12.05 6.26 3.26
C ALA A 102 11.04 6.43 2.10
N ASP A 103 10.09 7.35 2.23
CA ASP A 103 9.11 7.65 1.18
C ASP A 103 9.80 8.24 -0.07
N ILE A 104 10.74 9.18 0.12
CA ILE A 104 11.56 9.74 -0.97
C ILE A 104 12.39 8.64 -1.65
N ALA A 105 13.16 7.87 -0.87
CA ALA A 105 14.02 6.81 -1.40
C ALA A 105 13.22 5.76 -2.18
N THR A 106 12.00 5.46 -1.71
CA THR A 106 11.09 4.54 -2.38
C THR A 106 10.62 5.10 -3.74
N SER A 107 10.23 6.36 -3.78
CA SER A 107 9.82 7.04 -5.01
C SER A 107 10.96 7.12 -6.04
N ASP A 108 12.16 7.45 -5.58
CA ASP A 108 13.36 7.53 -6.42
C ASP A 108 13.72 6.16 -7.00
N TRP A 109 13.74 5.13 -6.15
CA TRP A 109 14.00 3.75 -6.57
C TRP A 109 12.96 3.28 -7.61
N TRP A 110 11.68 3.55 -7.38
CA TRP A 110 10.62 3.17 -8.32
C TRP A 110 10.79 3.88 -9.67
N SER A 111 11.11 5.17 -9.65
CA SER A 111 11.35 5.97 -10.87
C SER A 111 12.52 5.45 -11.69
N GLN A 112 13.57 4.92 -11.04
CA GLN A 112 14.70 4.27 -11.71
C GLN A 112 14.36 2.89 -12.28
N CYS A 113 13.55 2.09 -11.57
CA CYS A 113 13.16 0.75 -12.01
C CYS A 113 12.08 0.77 -13.10
N HIS A 114 11.16 1.74 -13.04
CA HIS A 114 9.97 1.79 -13.88
C HIS A 114 10.29 1.71 -15.40
N PRO A 115 11.29 2.43 -15.96
CA PRO A 115 11.66 2.32 -17.37
C PRO A 115 12.08 0.92 -17.83
N GLY A 116 12.63 0.10 -16.93
CA GLY A 116 13.04 -1.28 -17.22
C GLY A 116 11.87 -2.27 -17.34
N LEU A 117 10.65 -1.86 -16.96
CA LEU A 117 9.45 -2.68 -17.08
C LEU A 117 8.95 -2.75 -18.53
N SER A 118 8.26 -3.85 -18.85
CA SER A 118 7.73 -4.09 -20.19
C SER A 118 6.79 -2.95 -20.63
N ALA A 119 6.80 -2.62 -21.92
CA ALA A 119 5.89 -1.62 -22.48
C ALA A 119 4.41 -1.96 -22.21
N SER A 120 4.09 -3.26 -22.17
CA SER A 120 2.76 -3.76 -21.81
C SER A 120 2.38 -3.37 -20.38
N TYR A 121 3.28 -3.52 -19.41
CA TYR A 121 3.00 -3.16 -18.03
C TYR A 121 2.94 -1.63 -17.82
N ARG A 122 3.91 -0.89 -18.38
CA ARG A 122 4.01 0.57 -18.22
C ARG A 122 2.78 1.32 -18.75
N ARG A 123 2.07 0.77 -19.74
CA ARG A 123 0.89 1.43 -20.34
C ARG A 123 -0.26 1.65 -19.34
N TRP A 124 -0.30 0.88 -18.27
CA TRP A 124 -1.35 0.92 -17.24
C TRP A 124 -1.09 2.01 -16.19
N LYS A 125 0.11 2.60 -16.16
CA LYS A 125 0.50 3.68 -15.22
C LYS A 125 0.20 3.35 -13.75
N LEU A 126 0.47 2.11 -13.34
CA LEU A 126 0.27 1.65 -11.97
C LEU A 126 1.33 2.27 -11.05
N GLY A 127 0.89 2.76 -9.88
CA GLY A 127 1.79 3.21 -8.83
C GLY A 127 2.48 2.04 -8.12
N TYR A 128 3.60 2.34 -7.47
CA TYR A 128 4.22 1.43 -6.51
C TYR A 128 3.76 1.80 -5.10
N SER A 129 3.48 0.80 -4.27
CA SER A 129 3.19 0.97 -2.85
C SER A 129 3.95 -0.06 -2.04
N VAL A 130 4.44 0.36 -0.86
CA VAL A 130 5.06 -0.53 0.13
C VAL A 130 3.99 -1.24 0.97
N THR A 131 2.77 -0.70 1.01
CA THR A 131 1.64 -1.34 1.70
C THR A 131 1.20 -2.59 0.95
N GLU A 132 0.60 -3.53 1.68
CA GLU A 132 0.03 -4.73 1.08
C GLU A 132 -1.00 -4.36 0.01
N PRO A 133 -0.79 -4.77 -1.25
CA PRO A 133 -1.69 -4.40 -2.34
C PRO A 133 -3.04 -5.10 -2.17
N PRO A 134 -4.18 -4.40 -2.37
CA PRO A 134 -5.52 -4.98 -2.21
C PRO A 134 -5.78 -6.18 -3.14
N GLU A 135 -5.05 -6.30 -4.24
CA GLU A 135 -5.05 -7.42 -5.18
C GLU A 135 -4.80 -8.77 -4.49
N LEU A 136 -4.03 -8.81 -3.39
CA LEU A 136 -3.72 -10.06 -2.68
C LEU A 136 -4.92 -10.66 -1.96
N ARG A 137 -6.00 -9.88 -1.78
CA ARG A 137 -7.27 -10.38 -1.24
C ARG A 137 -8.12 -11.11 -2.27
N LEU A 138 -7.79 -11.00 -3.56
CA LEU A 138 -8.53 -11.66 -4.63
C LEU A 138 -8.36 -13.19 -4.57
N PRO A 139 -9.37 -13.97 -4.99
CA PRO A 139 -9.19 -15.39 -5.22
C PRO A 139 -8.02 -15.66 -6.17
N ARG A 140 -7.23 -16.70 -5.89
CA ARG A 140 -5.99 -17.03 -6.62
C ARG A 140 -6.13 -16.99 -8.15
N ILE A 141 -7.24 -17.49 -8.68
CA ILE A 141 -7.51 -17.52 -10.13
C ILE A 141 -7.75 -16.12 -10.70
N VAL A 142 -8.44 -15.26 -9.96
CA VAL A 142 -8.69 -13.87 -10.35
C VAL A 142 -7.39 -13.08 -10.29
N LEU A 143 -6.62 -13.22 -9.21
CA LEU A 143 -5.29 -12.61 -9.08
C LEU A 143 -4.37 -13.01 -10.24
N HIS A 144 -4.30 -14.30 -10.58
CA HIS A 144 -3.52 -14.78 -11.71
C HIS A 144 -3.91 -14.08 -13.03
N ARG A 145 -5.22 -13.94 -13.30
CA ARG A 145 -5.73 -13.28 -14.52
C ARG A 145 -5.43 -11.78 -14.53
N LEU A 146 -5.52 -11.13 -13.38
CA LEU A 146 -5.17 -9.72 -13.22
C LEU A 146 -3.69 -9.50 -13.56
N LEU A 147 -2.79 -10.29 -12.96
CA LEU A 147 -1.35 -10.22 -13.22
C LEU A 147 -1.01 -10.54 -14.68
N ALA A 148 -1.64 -11.57 -15.24
CA ALA A 148 -1.47 -11.94 -16.66
C ALA A 148 -1.91 -10.79 -17.58
N THR A 149 -3.04 -10.13 -17.28
CA THR A 149 -3.54 -8.99 -18.08
C THR A 149 -2.61 -7.79 -17.98
N ARG A 150 -2.12 -7.46 -16.78
CA ARG A 150 -1.16 -6.35 -16.55
C ARG A 150 0.15 -6.56 -17.31
N THR A 151 0.66 -7.79 -17.30
CA THR A 151 1.98 -8.11 -17.86
C THR A 151 1.90 -8.57 -19.32
N ALA A 152 0.72 -8.93 -19.82
CA ALA A 152 0.49 -9.74 -21.02
C ALA A 152 1.14 -11.14 -21.00
N HIS A 153 1.49 -11.65 -19.82
CA HIS A 153 2.00 -13.02 -19.63
C HIS A 153 0.88 -13.97 -19.20
N GLY A 154 0.09 -14.43 -20.18
CA GLY A 154 -0.98 -15.39 -19.97
C GLY A 154 -1.43 -16.01 -21.27
N ASP A 155 -2.69 -16.46 -21.32
CA ASP A 155 -3.34 -16.98 -22.52
C ASP A 155 -3.67 -15.86 -23.52
N PHE A 156 -2.61 -15.27 -24.08
CA PHE A 156 -2.65 -14.20 -25.07
C PHE A 156 -1.77 -14.56 -26.26
N ALA A 157 -2.22 -14.21 -27.47
CA ALA A 157 -1.58 -14.60 -28.71
C ALA A 157 -0.11 -14.13 -28.78
N GLN A 158 0.16 -12.91 -28.33
CA GLN A 158 1.51 -12.33 -28.30
C GLN A 158 2.48 -13.17 -27.45
N TYR A 159 2.04 -13.66 -26.29
CA TYR A 159 2.87 -14.46 -25.41
C TYR A 159 3.19 -15.83 -26.04
N HIS A 160 2.16 -16.53 -26.53
CA HIS A 160 2.33 -17.83 -27.16
C HIS A 160 3.24 -17.77 -28.40
N ARG A 161 3.11 -16.74 -29.24
CA ARG A 161 4.03 -16.52 -30.39
C ARG A 161 5.47 -16.30 -29.96
N ARG A 162 5.69 -15.45 -28.95
CA ARG A 162 7.03 -15.13 -28.46
C ARG A 162 7.78 -16.38 -27.95
N PHE A 163 7.06 -17.33 -27.36
CA PHE A 163 7.62 -18.55 -26.79
C PHE A 163 7.40 -19.80 -27.65
N GLY A 164 6.87 -19.67 -28.87
CA GLY A 164 6.72 -20.78 -29.81
C GLY A 164 5.72 -21.85 -29.40
N HIS A 165 4.67 -21.50 -28.65
CA HIS A 165 3.63 -22.45 -28.25
C HIS A 165 2.67 -22.72 -29.41
N THR A 166 2.89 -23.79 -30.18
CA THR A 166 2.10 -24.15 -31.37
C THR A 166 0.68 -24.65 -31.06
N GLU A 167 0.51 -25.35 -29.94
CA GLU A 167 -0.77 -25.94 -29.50
C GLU A 167 -1.72 -24.92 -28.85
N ALA A 168 -1.31 -23.65 -28.75
CA ALA A 168 -2.09 -22.66 -28.05
C ALA A 168 -3.18 -22.06 -28.94
N GLU A 169 -4.41 -22.04 -28.45
CA GLU A 169 -5.51 -21.32 -29.10
C GLU A 169 -5.28 -19.81 -29.00
N LEU A 170 -4.89 -19.20 -30.11
CA LEU A 170 -4.56 -17.78 -30.17
C LEU A 170 -5.79 -16.88 -30.30
N THR A 171 -6.95 -17.45 -30.64
CA THR A 171 -8.18 -16.70 -30.93
C THR A 171 -9.20 -16.84 -29.82
N CYS A 172 -9.94 -15.76 -29.58
CA CYS A 172 -11.14 -15.77 -28.75
C CYS A 172 -12.28 -16.46 -29.51
N LEU A 173 -13.32 -16.89 -28.80
CA LEU A 173 -14.55 -17.43 -29.37
C LEU A 173 -15.19 -16.51 -30.43
N CYS A 174 -14.98 -15.19 -30.33
CA CYS A 174 -15.45 -14.23 -31.33
C CYS A 174 -14.55 -14.16 -32.60
N GLY A 175 -13.52 -14.99 -32.72
CA GLY A 175 -12.62 -15.07 -33.87
C GLY A 175 -11.43 -14.10 -33.86
N PHE A 176 -11.40 -13.13 -32.95
CA PHE A 176 -10.29 -12.16 -32.85
C PHE A 176 -9.16 -12.69 -31.96
N GLU A 177 -7.93 -12.19 -32.17
CA GLU A 177 -6.77 -12.58 -31.36
C GLU A 177 -6.96 -12.24 -29.87
N LYS A 178 -6.54 -13.17 -29.00
CA LYS A 178 -6.51 -12.94 -27.55
C LYS A 178 -5.44 -11.90 -27.23
N ALA A 179 -5.87 -10.76 -26.71
CA ALA A 179 -4.99 -9.71 -26.18
C ALA A 179 -5.59 -9.13 -24.89
N PRO A 180 -4.78 -8.51 -24.00
CA PRO A 180 -5.29 -7.88 -22.79
C PRO A 180 -6.43 -6.88 -23.04
N ASN A 181 -6.31 -6.04 -24.07
CA ASN A 181 -7.36 -5.09 -24.45
C ASN A 181 -8.62 -5.77 -25.00
N HIS A 182 -8.50 -6.98 -25.56
CA HIS A 182 -9.63 -7.67 -26.16
C HIS A 182 -10.71 -8.01 -25.13
N LEU A 183 -10.37 -8.10 -23.84
CA LEU A 183 -11.33 -8.29 -22.74
C LEU A 183 -12.49 -7.29 -22.81
N VAL A 184 -12.22 -6.03 -23.15
CA VAL A 184 -13.23 -4.95 -23.22
C VAL A 184 -13.75 -4.66 -24.63
N PHE A 185 -13.16 -5.29 -25.66
CA PHE A 185 -13.56 -5.13 -27.07
C PHE A 185 -14.24 -6.37 -27.67
N CYS A 186 -14.26 -7.49 -26.95
CA CYS A 186 -14.87 -8.71 -27.44
C CYS A 186 -16.39 -8.52 -27.59
N GLU A 187 -16.87 -8.64 -28.83
CA GLU A 187 -18.28 -8.46 -29.17
C GLU A 187 -19.22 -9.36 -28.34
N ILE A 188 -18.83 -10.61 -28.11
CA ILE A 188 -19.60 -11.57 -27.32
C ILE A 188 -19.83 -11.05 -25.89
N PHE A 189 -18.80 -10.45 -25.28
CA PHE A 189 -18.87 -10.01 -23.89
C PHE A 189 -19.41 -8.58 -23.75
N GLN A 190 -19.33 -7.76 -24.80
CA GLN A 190 -20.04 -6.48 -24.87
C GLN A 190 -21.57 -6.65 -24.88
N ARG A 191 -22.11 -7.82 -25.25
CA ARG A 191 -23.55 -8.12 -25.06
C ARG A 191 -23.99 -8.04 -23.58
N LYS A 192 -23.05 -8.25 -22.66
CA LYS A 192 -23.26 -8.11 -21.20
C LYS A 192 -22.89 -6.74 -20.65
N PHE A 193 -22.69 -5.73 -21.51
CA PHE A 193 -22.22 -4.40 -21.12
C PHE A 193 -23.08 -3.72 -20.04
N HIS A 194 -24.39 -3.99 -20.05
CA HIS A 194 -25.31 -3.47 -19.04
C HIS A 194 -24.96 -3.87 -17.60
N ALA A 195 -24.26 -5.00 -17.41
CA ALA A 195 -23.86 -5.52 -16.12
C ALA A 195 -22.38 -5.26 -15.77
N TRP A 196 -21.65 -4.51 -16.61
CA TRP A 196 -20.25 -4.22 -16.35
C TRP A 196 -20.07 -3.28 -15.13
N PRO A 197 -19.06 -3.52 -14.27
CA PRO A 197 -18.80 -2.67 -13.12
C PRO A 197 -18.26 -1.31 -13.55
N ALA A 198 -18.70 -0.23 -12.90
CA ALA A 198 -18.30 1.15 -13.24
C ALA A 198 -18.36 1.44 -14.75
N ARG A 199 -19.39 0.92 -15.44
CA ARG A 199 -19.48 0.94 -16.90
C ARG A 199 -19.45 2.38 -17.46
N PRO A 200 -18.81 2.61 -18.62
CA PRO A 200 -18.97 3.85 -19.36
C PRO A 200 -20.40 3.99 -19.92
N GLU A 201 -20.72 5.15 -20.50
CA GLU A 201 -22.04 5.41 -21.11
C GLU A 201 -22.37 4.45 -22.26
N ARG A 202 -21.35 4.08 -23.04
CA ARG A 202 -21.46 3.15 -24.16
C ARG A 202 -20.28 2.18 -24.17
N PRO A 203 -20.42 0.99 -24.78
CA PRO A 203 -19.32 0.05 -24.93
C PRO A 203 -18.09 0.72 -25.56
N PRO A 204 -16.87 0.43 -25.05
CA PRO A 204 -15.65 0.95 -25.66
C PRO A 204 -15.56 0.50 -27.12
N SER A 205 -15.42 1.47 -28.03
CA SER A 205 -15.22 1.20 -29.46
C SER A 205 -13.85 1.67 -29.96
N ARG A 206 -13.22 2.61 -29.24
CA ARG A 206 -11.90 3.14 -29.57
C ARG A 206 -10.81 2.60 -28.63
N PRO A 207 -9.57 2.38 -29.10
CA PRO A 207 -8.46 1.92 -28.28
C PRO A 207 -8.23 2.74 -27.00
N GLU A 208 -8.40 4.06 -27.05
CA GLU A 208 -8.25 4.97 -25.92
C GLU A 208 -9.31 4.71 -24.84
N GLU A 209 -10.57 4.55 -25.25
CA GLU A 209 -11.71 4.30 -24.37
C GLU A 209 -11.53 2.96 -23.65
N GLY A 210 -11.18 1.91 -24.40
CA GLY A 210 -10.96 0.58 -23.83
C GLY A 210 -9.76 0.54 -22.90
N ARG A 211 -8.66 1.21 -23.26
CA ARG A 211 -7.50 1.35 -22.37
C ARG A 211 -7.85 2.10 -21.09
N ARG A 212 -8.61 3.19 -21.17
CA ARG A 212 -9.04 3.96 -19.98
C ARG A 212 -9.88 3.08 -19.04
N TYR A 213 -10.87 2.40 -19.60
CA TYR A 213 -11.75 1.54 -18.80
C TYR A 213 -11.00 0.33 -18.21
N LEU A 214 -10.19 -0.37 -19.01
CA LEU A 214 -9.39 -1.49 -18.53
C LEU A 214 -8.35 -1.05 -17.50
N SER A 215 -7.76 0.14 -17.63
CA SER A 215 -6.85 0.70 -16.62
C SER A 215 -7.56 0.92 -15.29
N ALA A 216 -8.80 1.40 -15.30
CA ALA A 216 -9.61 1.55 -14.08
C ALA A 216 -9.94 0.18 -13.46
N LEU A 217 -10.35 -0.81 -14.27
CA LEU A 217 -10.56 -2.17 -13.79
C LEU A 217 -9.29 -2.74 -13.16
N LEU A 218 -8.14 -2.59 -13.82
CA LEU A 218 -6.88 -3.11 -13.32
C LEU A 218 -6.41 -2.37 -12.07
N ALA A 219 -6.75 -1.10 -11.86
CA ALA A 219 -6.39 -0.35 -10.65
C ALA A 219 -7.24 -0.73 -9.42
N HIS A 220 -8.44 -1.30 -9.63
CA HIS A 220 -9.39 -1.63 -8.56
C HIS A 220 -9.72 -3.13 -8.58
N PRO A 221 -9.11 -3.93 -7.68
CA PRO A 221 -9.25 -5.39 -7.64
C PRO A 221 -10.70 -5.89 -7.71
N GLU A 222 -11.60 -5.29 -6.91
CA GLU A 222 -13.02 -5.65 -6.88
C GLU A 222 -13.74 -5.41 -8.21
N LEU A 223 -13.38 -4.35 -8.94
CA LEU A 223 -13.97 -4.08 -10.25
C LEU A 223 -13.52 -5.14 -11.27
N PHE A 224 -12.24 -5.52 -11.25
CA PHE A 224 -11.73 -6.56 -12.13
C PHE A 224 -12.37 -7.93 -11.85
N GLU A 225 -12.53 -8.29 -10.57
CA GLU A 225 -13.22 -9.52 -10.17
C GLU A 225 -14.67 -9.55 -10.67
N ASN A 226 -15.43 -8.49 -10.39
CA ASN A 226 -16.81 -8.37 -10.84
C ASN A 226 -16.92 -8.42 -12.37
N PHE A 227 -16.00 -7.76 -13.08
CA PHE A 227 -15.94 -7.79 -14.54
C PHE A 227 -15.74 -9.22 -15.06
N LEU A 228 -14.84 -10.01 -14.45
CA LEU A 228 -14.63 -11.40 -14.84
C LEU A 228 -15.80 -12.31 -14.46
N ALA A 229 -16.49 -12.04 -13.34
CA ALA A 229 -17.67 -12.79 -12.94
C ALA A 229 -18.83 -12.60 -13.94
N VAL A 230 -19.05 -11.36 -14.39
CA VAL A 230 -20.09 -11.01 -15.38
C VAL A 230 -19.76 -11.57 -16.76
N THR A 231 -18.56 -11.28 -17.26
CA THR A 231 -18.18 -11.66 -18.63
C THR A 231 -17.93 -13.15 -18.75
N GLN A 232 -17.33 -13.77 -17.72
CA GLN A 232 -16.81 -15.15 -17.76
C GLN A 232 -15.82 -15.39 -18.91
N TYR A 233 -15.13 -14.34 -19.36
CA TYR A 233 -14.27 -14.33 -20.55
C TYR A 233 -13.38 -15.58 -20.66
N PHE A 234 -12.56 -15.82 -19.64
CA PHE A 234 -11.60 -16.93 -19.64
C PHE A 234 -12.28 -18.30 -19.52
N ALA A 235 -13.38 -18.39 -18.76
CA ALA A 235 -14.08 -19.66 -18.57
C ALA A 235 -14.79 -20.12 -19.84
N ILE A 236 -15.44 -19.20 -20.56
CA ILE A 236 -16.12 -19.47 -21.82
C ILE A 236 -15.12 -19.85 -22.91
N ASN A 237 -14.03 -19.11 -23.06
CA ASN A 237 -12.98 -19.44 -24.02
C ASN A 237 -12.33 -20.80 -23.74
N ALA A 238 -12.03 -21.12 -22.47
CA ALA A 238 -11.46 -22.42 -22.10
C ALA A 238 -12.43 -23.59 -22.33
N ARG A 239 -13.75 -23.38 -22.17
CA ARG A 239 -14.77 -24.39 -22.49
C ARG A 239 -14.83 -24.63 -24.01
N ALA A 240 -14.85 -23.55 -24.80
CA ALA A 240 -14.89 -23.64 -26.25
C ALA A 240 -13.68 -24.39 -26.83
N GLN A 241 -12.48 -24.13 -26.29
CA GLN A 241 -11.27 -24.85 -26.67
C GLN A 241 -11.40 -26.36 -26.39
N ARG A 242 -11.80 -26.75 -25.17
CA ARG A 242 -12.00 -28.17 -24.83
C ARG A 242 -13.01 -28.87 -25.74
N THR A 243 -14.11 -28.19 -26.11
CA THR A 243 -15.09 -28.76 -27.03
C THR A 243 -14.50 -28.99 -28.42
N ARG A 244 -13.68 -28.06 -28.93
CA ARG A 244 -12.98 -28.25 -30.22
C ARG A 244 -12.00 -29.42 -30.16
N ASP A 245 -11.19 -29.49 -29.11
CA ASP A 245 -10.21 -30.57 -28.93
C ASP A 245 -10.90 -31.95 -28.89
N GLN A 246 -12.08 -32.03 -28.25
CA GLN A 246 -12.91 -33.25 -28.23
C GLN A 246 -13.49 -33.61 -29.60
N THR A 247 -13.93 -32.61 -30.39
CA THR A 247 -14.43 -32.87 -31.75
C THR A 247 -13.33 -33.30 -32.73
N ILE A 248 -12.10 -32.81 -32.55
CA ILE A 248 -10.95 -33.16 -33.39
C ILE A 248 -10.41 -34.56 -33.00
N SER A 249 -10.44 -34.92 -31.72
CA SER A 249 -10.00 -36.22 -31.21
C SER A 249 -11.03 -37.36 -31.37
N GLY A 250 -12.19 -37.11 -31.98
CA GLY A 250 -13.17 -38.13 -32.36
C GLY A 250 -12.69 -39.12 -33.42
N GLY A 251 -11.50 -38.92 -34.00
CA GLY A 251 -10.76 -39.92 -34.77
C GLY A 251 -9.59 -40.47 -33.95
N SER A 252 -9.74 -41.70 -33.45
CA SER A 252 -8.71 -42.50 -32.75
C SER A 252 -8.51 -42.18 -31.26
N HIS A 253 -9.04 -43.08 -30.44
CA HIS A 253 -8.79 -43.19 -29.01
C HIS A 253 -7.30 -43.49 -28.74
N MET A 254 -6.55 -42.54 -28.17
CA MET A 254 -5.38 -42.84 -27.34
C MET A 254 -5.46 -42.05 -26.04
N SER A 255 -5.65 -42.79 -24.95
CA SER A 255 -5.50 -42.29 -23.60
C SER A 255 -4.03 -41.91 -23.36
N TYR A 256 -3.77 -40.63 -23.15
CA TYR A 256 -2.51 -40.18 -22.58
C TYR A 256 -2.76 -39.13 -21.50
N GLY A 257 -2.41 -39.53 -20.27
CA GLY A 257 -1.75 -38.70 -19.26
C GLY A 257 -2.38 -37.37 -18.90
N SER A 258 -3.02 -37.35 -17.73
CA SER A 258 -3.28 -36.15 -16.93
C SER A 258 -2.13 -35.13 -17.04
N PRO A 259 -2.39 -33.83 -17.29
CA PRO A 259 -1.32 -32.84 -17.41
C PRO A 259 -0.52 -32.83 -16.11
N ARG A 260 0.76 -33.23 -16.21
CA ARG A 260 1.75 -32.99 -15.17
C ARG A 260 1.70 -31.50 -14.84
N GLU A 261 1.43 -31.18 -13.58
CA GLU A 261 1.66 -29.86 -13.02
C GLU A 261 3.11 -29.47 -13.35
N ASN A 262 3.28 -28.59 -14.33
CA ASN A 262 4.59 -28.04 -14.65
C ASN A 262 4.92 -27.00 -13.57
N ARG A 263 5.39 -27.54 -12.45
CA ARG A 263 5.80 -26.84 -11.24
C ARG A 263 7.20 -26.24 -11.40
N HIS A 264 7.47 -25.54 -12.51
CA HIS A 264 8.74 -24.81 -12.66
C HIS A 264 8.56 -23.57 -13.54
N SER A 265 8.48 -22.41 -12.87
CA SER A 265 8.86 -21.04 -13.32
C SER A 265 8.02 -19.93 -12.66
N PHE A 266 7.08 -20.26 -11.77
CA PHE A 266 6.41 -19.28 -10.90
C PHE A 266 7.20 -19.06 -9.60
N ASN A 267 8.40 -18.48 -9.69
CA ASN A 267 9.07 -17.86 -8.55
C ASN A 267 10.32 -17.09 -9.00
N ARG A 268 10.13 -15.95 -9.68
CA ARG A 268 11.25 -14.99 -9.80
C ARG A 268 10.92 -13.50 -9.72
N TYR A 269 9.67 -13.11 -9.49
CA TYR A 269 9.36 -11.69 -9.26
C TYR A 269 8.31 -11.53 -8.16
N LEU A 270 8.66 -12.00 -6.98
CA LEU A 270 7.99 -11.68 -5.72
C LEU A 270 9.00 -11.78 -4.57
N ALA A 271 10.08 -11.00 -4.68
CA ALA A 271 11.02 -10.73 -3.60
C ALA A 271 11.85 -9.50 -3.96
N ILE A 272 11.26 -8.30 -3.90
CA ILE A 272 12.03 -7.08 -3.71
C ILE A 272 11.38 -6.36 -2.53
N GLY A 273 11.75 -6.83 -1.35
CA GLY A 273 11.17 -6.42 -0.09
C GLY A 273 11.96 -7.00 1.07
N ARG A 274 13.26 -6.65 1.13
CA ARG A 274 14.16 -6.62 2.29
C ARG A 274 15.60 -6.81 1.82
N ALA A 275 16.28 -5.69 1.57
CA ALA A 275 17.72 -5.55 1.75
C ALA A 275 18.05 -4.05 1.72
N LEU A 276 17.89 -3.36 2.85
CA LEU A 276 18.72 -2.20 3.11
C LEU A 276 20.13 -2.75 3.35
N PRO A 277 21.16 -2.32 2.60
CA PRO A 277 22.54 -2.67 2.94
C PRO A 277 22.84 -2.08 4.31
N LYS A 278 23.17 -2.93 5.29
CA LYS A 278 23.84 -2.49 6.51
C LYS A 278 25.16 -1.84 6.08
N GLN A 279 25.22 -0.52 6.13
CA GLN A 279 26.49 0.17 5.98
C GLN A 279 27.37 -0.24 7.15
N HIS A 280 28.50 -0.85 6.81
CA HIS A 280 29.54 -1.25 7.73
C HIS A 280 30.18 0.04 8.25
N ILE A 281 29.88 0.41 9.49
CA ILE A 281 30.63 1.46 10.19
C ILE A 281 32.04 0.91 10.42
N GLN A 282 32.98 1.29 9.55
CA GLN A 282 34.40 1.10 9.82
C GLN A 282 34.81 2.13 10.86
N SER A 283 35.07 1.64 12.07
CA SER A 283 35.73 2.38 13.14
C SER A 283 37.13 2.79 12.64
N THR A 284 37.31 4.06 12.30
CA THR A 284 38.64 4.64 12.12
C THR A 284 39.21 4.98 13.49
N LYS A 285 40.25 4.23 13.89
CA LYS A 285 41.13 4.59 15.01
C LYS A 285 41.85 5.89 14.66
N ALA A 286 41.84 6.85 15.60
CA ALA A 286 42.75 7.98 15.58
C ALA A 286 44.19 7.52 15.91
N PRO A 287 45.23 8.08 15.25
CA PRO A 287 46.61 8.01 15.72
C PRO A 287 47.06 9.38 16.30
N PRO A 288 48.22 9.39 16.99
CA PRO A 288 48.38 9.78 18.40
C PRO A 288 48.26 11.28 18.69
#